data_AF-A0A4Y2GIF9-F1
#
_entry.id   AF-A0A4Y2GIF9-F1
#
_cell.length_a   1.000
_cell.length_b   1.000
_cell.length_c   1.000
_cell.angle_alpha   90.00
_cell.angle_beta   90.00
_cell.angle_gamma   90.00
#
_symmetry.space_group_name_H-M   'P 1'
#
loop_
_entity.id
_entity.type
_entity.pdbx_description
1 polymer ?
#
loop_
_entity_poly.entity_id
_entity_poly.type
_entity_poly.pdbx_seq_one_letter_code
_entity_poly.pdbx_strand_id
1 'polypeptide(L)'
;MLESGDLYIRDTTEHDGSYSFRCHTENIVTKEKKVSMNYSRVIVTEPHHNQPPRITRRLNRVLVQMGHRATLPCIAQGYPVPAYRWHRAQADQRPLPDHTISVSQEGGVLIFHKVVPSDTGRYVCHVTNVMGEDKVDTELIVEGKKQLLI
;
A
#
# COMPACT_ATOMS: atom_id res chain seq x y z
N MET A 1 1.80 -0.14 8.77
CA MET A 1 3.02 -0.89 8.37
C MET A 1 2.64 -1.74 7.18
N LEU A 2 3.47 -1.75 6.13
CA LEU A 2 3.19 -2.60 4.96
C LEU A 2 3.63 -4.03 5.25
N GLU A 3 3.11 -5.00 4.50
CA GLU A 3 3.53 -6.41 4.63
C GLU A 3 5.03 -6.61 4.31
N SER A 4 5.67 -5.66 3.62
CA SER A 4 7.12 -5.64 3.41
C SER A 4 7.94 -5.30 4.66
N GLY A 5 7.31 -4.87 5.75
CA GLY A 5 7.98 -4.39 6.97
C GLY A 5 8.39 -2.91 6.90
N ASP A 6 8.16 -2.24 5.77
CA ASP A 6 8.46 -0.82 5.62
C ASP A 6 7.50 0.08 6.40
N LEU A 7 8.05 1.16 6.94
CA LEU A 7 7.30 2.26 7.54
C LEU A 7 7.16 3.39 6.52
N TYR A 8 5.91 3.76 6.23
CA TYR A 8 5.59 4.92 5.41
C TYR A 8 4.72 5.88 6.23
N ILE A 9 5.25 7.09 6.44
CA ILE A 9 4.53 8.19 7.05
C ILE A 9 3.98 9.06 5.93
N ARG A 10 2.67 9.30 5.96
CA ARG A 10 1.96 10.10 4.97
C ARG A 10 1.61 11.44 5.57
N ASP A 11 1.42 12.44 4.72
CA ASP A 11 1.01 13.79 5.14
C ASP A 11 1.87 14.28 6.32
N THR A 12 3.19 14.19 6.13
CA THR A 12 4.16 14.45 7.20
C THR A 12 4.06 15.89 7.68
N THR A 13 3.90 16.05 8.98
CA THR A 13 3.86 17.32 9.71
C THR A 13 5.13 17.48 10.55
N GLU A 14 5.40 18.67 11.07
CA GLU A 14 6.51 18.88 12.02
C GLU A 14 6.43 17.96 13.24
N HIS A 15 5.21 17.57 13.64
CA HIS A 15 4.98 16.64 14.75
C HIS A 15 5.60 15.26 14.48
N ASP A 16 5.58 14.79 13.23
CA ASP A 16 6.17 13.50 12.87
C ASP A 16 7.69 13.46 13.09
N GLY A 17 8.36 14.62 12.97
CA GLY A 17 9.78 14.78 13.26
C GLY A 17 10.14 14.70 14.75
N SER A 18 9.16 14.81 15.63
CA SER A 18 9.36 14.66 17.08
C SER A 18 9.46 13.19 17.52
N TYR A 19 8.99 12.25 16.70
CA TYR A 19 9.02 10.83 17.01
C TYR A 19 10.36 10.18 16.65
N SER A 20 10.68 9.10 17.38
CA SER A 20 11.77 8.20 17.03
C SER A 20 11.23 6.80 16.78
N PHE A 21 11.65 6.20 15.68
CA PHE A 21 11.16 4.91 15.21
C PHE A 21 12.24 3.84 15.37
N ARG A 22 11.80 2.62 15.68
CA ARG A 22 12.66 1.43 15.77
C ARG A 22 11.98 0.27 15.08
N CYS A 23 12.76 -0.51 14.34
CA CYS A 23 12.26 -1.70 13.67
C CYS A 23 12.31 -2.87 14.65
N HIS A 24 11.18 -3.55 14.84
CA HIS A 24 11.09 -4.79 15.60
C HIS A 24 10.66 -5.89 14.64
N THR A 25 11.40 -6.98 14.64
CA THR A 25 11.11 -8.16 13.83
C THR A 25 10.92 -9.35 14.75
N GLU A 26 9.97 -10.21 14.45
CA GLU A 26 9.70 -11.44 15.19
C GLU A 26 9.66 -12.61 14.22
N ASN A 27 10.45 -13.64 14.49
CA ASN A 27 10.38 -14.88 13.74
C ASN A 27 9.12 -15.66 14.17
N ILE A 28 8.23 -15.92 13.21
CA ILE A 28 6.93 -16.56 13.51
C ILE A 28 7.06 -17.99 14.04
N VAL A 29 8.17 -18.69 13.73
CA VAL A 29 8.45 -20.08 14.11
C VAL A 29 9.21 -20.13 15.42
N THR A 30 10.35 -19.44 15.52
CA THR A 30 11.23 -19.52 16.71
C THR A 30 10.79 -18.59 17.83
N LYS A 31 9.89 -17.64 17.55
CA LYS A 31 9.50 -16.54 18.46
C LYS A 31 10.65 -15.63 18.89
N GLU A 32 11.79 -15.72 18.21
CA GLU A 32 12.92 -14.82 18.44
C GLU A 32 12.55 -13.41 17.97
N LYS A 33 12.80 -12.42 18.83
CA LYS A 33 12.58 -11.00 18.55
C LYS A 33 13.91 -10.28 18.38
N LYS A 34 14.06 -9.52 17.30
CA LYS A 34 15.20 -8.64 17.07
C LYS A 34 14.74 -7.21 16.87
N VAL A 35 15.52 -6.29 17.43
CA VAL A 35 15.25 -4.86 17.35
C VAL A 35 16.45 -4.15 16.75
N SER A 36 16.23 -3.17 15.87
CA SER A 36 17.26 -2.28 15.37
C SER A 36 18.02 -1.62 16.52
N MET A 37 19.35 -1.58 16.43
CA MET A 37 20.21 -0.94 17.44
C MET A 37 20.01 0.58 17.48
N ASN A 38 19.77 1.19 16.32
CA ASN A 38 19.62 2.63 16.19
C ASN A 38 18.15 3.03 16.08
N TYR A 39 17.86 4.21 16.62
CA TYR A 39 16.61 4.93 16.37
C TYR A 39 16.71 5.67 15.03
N SER A 40 15.65 5.61 14.25
CA SER A 40 15.48 6.44 13.06
C SER A 40 14.63 7.66 13.41
N ARG A 41 15.05 8.84 12.96
CA ARG A 41 14.26 10.08 13.04
C ARG A 41 13.91 10.53 11.63
N VAL A 42 12.70 11.04 11.47
CA VAL A 42 12.27 11.66 10.22
C VAL A 42 12.58 13.15 10.31
N ILE A 43 13.25 13.69 9.31
CA ILE A 43 13.48 15.13 9.20
C ILE A 43 12.40 15.66 8.27
N VAL A 44 11.46 16.41 8.84
CA VAL A 44 10.39 17.05 8.08
C VAL A 44 10.88 18.43 7.68
N THR A 45 10.91 18.68 6.37
CA THR A 45 11.29 19.97 5.80
C THR A 45 10.08 20.52 5.04
N GLU A 46 9.93 21.84 5.00
CA GLU A 46 8.90 22.44 4.17
C GLU A 46 9.13 22.08 2.70
N PRO A 47 8.07 21.75 1.95
CA PRO A 47 8.18 21.46 0.53
C PRO A 47 8.63 22.72 -0.19
N HIS A 48 9.82 22.69 -0.79
CA HIS A 48 10.38 23.86 -1.43
C HIS A 48 9.53 24.40 -2.60
N HIS A 49 8.72 23.55 -3.27
CA HIS A 49 7.85 23.95 -4.38
C HIS A 49 6.66 22.98 -4.56
N ASN A 50 5.62 23.44 -5.24
CA ASN A 50 4.55 22.59 -5.74
C ASN A 50 5.11 21.56 -6.75
N GLN A 51 4.71 20.30 -6.60
CA GLN A 51 5.21 19.18 -7.39
C GLN A 51 4.05 18.25 -7.76
N PRO A 52 3.98 17.77 -9.03
CA PRO A 52 3.01 16.77 -9.41
C PRO A 52 3.21 15.46 -8.63
N PRO A 53 2.17 14.64 -8.49
CA PRO A 53 2.29 13.35 -7.84
C PRO A 53 3.28 12.48 -8.60
N ARG A 54 4.15 11.78 -7.88
CA ARG A 54 5.06 10.79 -8.45
C ARG A 54 5.05 9.54 -7.61
N ILE A 55 4.58 8.45 -8.19
CA ILE A 55 4.58 7.13 -7.56
C ILE A 55 6.04 6.65 -7.46
N THR A 56 6.51 6.48 -6.23
CA THR A 56 7.89 6.08 -5.93
C THR A 56 8.07 4.57 -5.84
N ARG A 57 6.98 3.83 -5.60
CA ARG A 57 6.99 2.37 -5.56
C ARG A 57 5.99 1.78 -6.52
N ARG A 58 6.49 1.00 -7.47
CA ARG A 58 5.69 0.30 -8.47
C ARG A 58 5.75 -1.20 -8.20
N LEU A 59 4.64 -1.77 -7.73
CA LEU A 59 4.46 -3.21 -7.61
C LEU A 59 3.79 -3.73 -8.86
N ASN A 60 4.49 -4.56 -9.62
CA ASN A 60 3.93 -5.14 -10.85
C ASN A 60 2.93 -6.26 -10.53
N ARG A 61 3.22 -7.09 -9.51
CA ARG A 61 2.45 -8.29 -9.18
C ARG A 61 2.49 -8.61 -7.70
N VAL A 62 1.36 -9.10 -7.17
CA VAL A 62 1.22 -9.63 -5.80
C VAL A 62 0.53 -10.99 -5.88
N LEU A 63 1.16 -12.02 -5.30
CA LEU A 63 0.60 -13.37 -5.22
C LEU A 63 0.13 -13.64 -3.79
N VAL A 64 -1.12 -14.08 -3.63
CA VAL A 64 -1.71 -14.33 -2.32
C VAL A 64 -2.52 -15.62 -2.36
N GLN A 65 -2.40 -16.43 -1.30
CA GLN A 65 -3.20 -17.64 -1.13
C GLN A 65 -4.65 -17.29 -0.81
N MET A 66 -5.59 -18.02 -1.42
CA MET A 66 -7.02 -17.88 -1.16
C MET A 66 -7.31 -17.86 0.35
N GLY A 67 -8.21 -16.97 0.77
CA GLY A 67 -8.62 -16.84 2.15
C GLY A 67 -7.68 -16.01 3.03
N HIS A 68 -6.55 -15.52 2.50
CA HIS A 68 -5.65 -14.62 3.22
C HIS A 68 -5.97 -13.15 2.94
N ARG A 69 -5.42 -12.26 3.77
CA ARG A 69 -5.40 -10.83 3.51
C ARG A 69 -4.42 -10.53 2.37
N ALA A 70 -4.74 -9.56 1.52
CA ALA A 70 -3.82 -9.02 0.51
C ALA A 70 -3.75 -7.50 0.63
N THR A 71 -2.57 -6.92 0.40
CA THR A 71 -2.38 -5.47 0.36
C THR A 71 -1.69 -5.04 -0.94
N LEU A 72 -2.28 -4.07 -1.64
CA LEU A 72 -1.66 -3.42 -2.79
C LEU A 72 -1.31 -1.98 -2.40
N PRO A 73 -0.06 -1.70 -2.02
CA PRO A 73 0.34 -0.37 -1.61
C PRO A 73 0.69 0.50 -2.82
N CYS A 74 0.06 1.67 -2.89
CA CYS A 74 0.45 2.77 -3.75
C CYS A 74 1.07 3.88 -2.92
N ILE A 75 2.28 4.28 -3.32
CA ILE A 75 3.12 5.20 -2.56
C ILE A 75 3.60 6.27 -3.52
N ALA A 76 3.20 7.51 -3.26
CA ALA A 76 3.57 8.65 -4.06
C ALA A 76 4.07 9.80 -3.21
N GLN A 77 4.93 10.61 -3.83
CA GLN A 77 5.36 11.92 -3.34
C GLN A 77 4.63 12.99 -4.15
N GLY A 78 4.49 14.19 -3.60
CA GLY A 78 3.91 15.33 -4.29
C GLY A 78 3.47 16.41 -3.29
N TYR A 79 3.41 17.66 -3.75
CA TYR A 79 2.90 18.77 -2.96
C TYR A 79 2.05 19.71 -3.82
N PRO A 80 0.82 20.09 -3.42
CA PRO A 80 0.08 19.63 -2.23
C PRO A 80 -0.12 18.11 -2.14
N VAL A 81 -0.41 17.61 -0.94
CA VAL A 81 -0.51 16.16 -0.65
C VAL A 81 -1.49 15.50 -1.62
N PRO A 82 -1.07 14.45 -2.35
CA PRO A 82 -1.93 13.85 -3.36
C PRO A 82 -3.09 13.03 -2.78
N ALA A 83 -4.23 13.07 -3.47
CA ALA A 83 -5.36 12.18 -3.26
C ALA A 83 -5.15 10.86 -4.01
N TYR A 84 -5.69 9.77 -3.47
CA TYR A 84 -5.53 8.41 -4.01
C TYR A 84 -6.90 7.81 -4.33
N ARG A 85 -7.00 7.10 -5.45
CA ARG A 85 -8.16 6.27 -5.79
C ARG A 85 -7.73 4.97 -6.46
N TRP A 86 -8.32 3.87 -6.02
CA TRP A 86 -8.15 2.58 -6.70
C TRP A 86 -9.33 2.27 -7.61
N HIS A 87 -9.06 1.64 -8.75
CA HIS A 87 -10.08 1.08 -9.64
C HIS A 87 -9.60 -0.23 -10.26
N ARG A 88 -10.53 -1.08 -10.68
CA ARG A 88 -10.18 -2.30 -11.44
C ARG A 88 -10.00 -1.92 -12.91
N ALA A 89 -8.92 -2.35 -13.57
CA ALA A 89 -8.58 -1.93 -14.93
C ALA A 89 -9.65 -2.29 -15.98
N GLN A 90 -10.41 -3.37 -15.75
CA GLN A 90 -11.48 -3.84 -16.63
C GLN A 90 -12.86 -3.23 -16.30
N ALA A 91 -12.95 -2.40 -15.25
CA ALA A 91 -14.15 -1.62 -14.98
C ALA A 91 -14.13 -0.33 -15.81
N ASP A 92 -15.27 0.36 -15.89
CA ASP A 92 -15.46 1.69 -16.51
C ASP A 92 -14.75 2.82 -15.72
N GLN A 93 -13.57 2.54 -15.18
CA GLN A 93 -12.77 3.40 -14.29
C GLN A 93 -13.52 3.86 -13.03
N ARG A 94 -14.62 3.17 -12.68
CA ARG A 94 -15.29 3.41 -11.40
C ARG A 94 -14.33 3.14 -10.25
N PRO A 95 -14.17 4.12 -9.33
CA PRO A 95 -13.43 3.90 -8.11
C PRO A 95 -14.01 2.71 -7.34
N LEU A 96 -13.13 1.91 -6.75
CA LEU A 96 -13.53 0.96 -5.72
C LEU A 96 -14.09 1.74 -4.52
N PRO A 97 -15.02 1.16 -3.75
CA PRO A 97 -15.51 1.79 -2.54
C PRO A 97 -14.36 1.99 -1.54
N ASP A 98 -14.46 3.04 -0.71
CA ASP A 98 -13.47 3.30 0.34
C ASP A 98 -13.47 2.20 1.40
N HIS A 99 -14.64 1.64 1.70
CA HIS A 99 -14.78 0.56 2.67
C HIS A 99 -15.99 -0.34 2.39
N THR A 100 -15.77 -1.65 2.44
CA THR A 100 -16.77 -2.72 2.37
C THR A 100 -16.34 -3.87 3.27
N ILE A 101 -17.16 -4.92 3.37
CA ILE A 101 -16.80 -6.15 4.11
C ILE A 101 -15.59 -6.86 3.48
N SER A 102 -15.38 -6.76 2.17
CA SER A 102 -14.31 -7.47 1.46
C SER A 102 -13.06 -6.62 1.21
N VAL A 103 -13.24 -5.32 1.01
CA VAL A 103 -12.18 -4.39 0.54
C VAL A 103 -12.25 -3.06 1.28
N SER A 104 -11.08 -2.52 1.66
CA SER A 104 -10.92 -1.15 2.17
C SER A 104 -9.74 -0.43 1.50
N GLN A 105 -9.76 0.91 1.56
CA GLN A 105 -8.66 1.78 1.10
C GLN A 105 -8.15 2.63 2.27
N GLU A 106 -6.86 2.52 2.60
CA GLU A 106 -6.27 3.18 3.77
C GLU A 106 -4.99 3.95 3.40
N GLY A 107 -5.12 5.28 3.31
CA GLY A 107 -4.31 6.14 2.43
C GLY A 107 -4.06 5.42 1.10
N GLY A 108 -3.00 5.60 0.32
CA GLY A 108 -2.86 4.84 -0.94
C GLY A 108 -2.85 3.28 -0.91
N VAL A 109 -3.20 2.55 0.16
CA VAL A 109 -3.19 1.08 0.18
C VAL A 109 -4.59 0.51 -0.08
N LEU A 110 -4.72 -0.35 -1.10
CA LEU A 110 -5.90 -1.19 -1.27
C LEU A 110 -5.74 -2.48 -0.47
N ILE A 111 -6.71 -2.79 0.37
CA ILE A 111 -6.68 -3.93 1.30
C ILE A 111 -7.84 -4.86 0.95
N PHE A 112 -7.52 -6.12 0.69
CA PHE A 112 -8.50 -7.20 0.63
C PHE A 112 -8.47 -7.94 1.96
N HIS A 113 -9.57 -7.99 2.69
CA HIS A 113 -9.62 -8.65 3.99
C HIS A 113 -9.52 -10.18 3.88
N LYS A 114 -10.09 -10.75 2.81
CA LYS A 114 -10.04 -12.18 2.50
C LYS A 114 -10.17 -12.40 0.99
N VAL A 115 -9.08 -12.75 0.33
CA VAL A 115 -9.08 -12.90 -1.14
C VAL A 115 -9.77 -14.18 -1.61
N VAL A 116 -10.51 -14.08 -2.72
CA VAL A 116 -11.12 -15.20 -3.45
C VAL A 116 -10.62 -15.23 -4.90
N PRO A 117 -10.70 -16.36 -5.63
CA PRO A 117 -10.18 -16.46 -6.99
C PRO A 117 -10.68 -15.37 -7.96
N SER A 118 -11.93 -14.91 -7.79
CA SER A 118 -12.53 -13.83 -8.61
C SER A 118 -11.95 -12.44 -8.38
N ASP A 119 -11.19 -12.24 -7.29
CA ASP A 119 -10.44 -11.01 -7.03
C ASP A 119 -9.17 -10.92 -7.89
N THR A 120 -8.76 -12.01 -8.55
CA THR A 120 -7.64 -11.98 -9.50
C THR A 120 -7.90 -10.93 -10.58
N GLY A 121 -6.90 -10.09 -10.83
CA GLY A 121 -7.00 -9.06 -11.86
C GLY A 121 -6.03 -7.91 -11.66
N ARG A 122 -6.12 -6.95 -12.59
CA ARG A 122 -5.29 -5.75 -12.60
C ARG A 122 -6.02 -4.60 -11.92
N TYR A 123 -5.38 -4.01 -10.91
CA TYR A 123 -5.87 -2.90 -10.13
C TYR A 123 -4.99 -1.69 -10.38
N VAL A 124 -5.59 -0.53 -10.57
CA VAL A 124 -4.89 0.71 -10.89
C VAL A 124 -5.06 1.67 -9.73
N CYS A 125 -3.93 2.12 -9.19
CA CYS A 125 -3.87 3.27 -8.33
C CYS A 125 -3.73 4.52 -9.18
N HIS A 126 -4.63 5.47 -8.98
CA HIS A 126 -4.56 6.80 -9.54
C HIS A 126 -4.31 7.81 -8.43
N VAL A 127 -3.26 8.60 -8.60
CA VAL A 127 -2.82 9.59 -7.62
C VAL A 127 -2.87 10.97 -8.26
N THR A 128 -3.53 11.92 -7.61
CA THR A 128 -3.81 13.26 -8.18
C THR A 128 -3.54 14.37 -7.19
N ASN A 129 -2.99 15.49 -7.64
CA ASN A 129 -3.04 16.76 -6.94
C ASN A 129 -3.27 17.90 -7.95
N VAL A 130 -3.27 19.15 -7.49
CA VAL A 130 -3.48 20.34 -8.35
C VAL A 130 -2.38 20.55 -9.40
N MET A 131 -1.23 19.88 -9.28
CA MET A 131 -0.11 19.97 -10.23
C MET A 131 -0.11 18.85 -11.26
N GLY A 132 -0.96 17.82 -11.10
CA GLY A 132 -1.08 16.75 -12.09
C GLY A 132 -1.49 15.40 -11.50
N GLU A 133 -1.18 14.34 -12.23
CA GLU A 133 -1.51 12.96 -11.88
C GLU A 133 -0.40 11.96 -12.22
N ASP A 134 -0.38 10.83 -11.51
CA ASP A 134 0.41 9.64 -11.84
C ASP A 134 -0.44 8.39 -11.59
N LYS A 135 -0.14 7.31 -12.30
CA LYS A 135 -0.85 6.03 -12.21
C LYS A 135 0.12 4.87 -12.18
N VAL A 136 -0.24 3.84 -11.43
CA VAL A 136 0.42 2.54 -11.47
C VAL A 136 -0.62 1.45 -11.40
N ASP A 137 -0.38 0.38 -12.15
CA ASP A 137 -1.17 -0.82 -12.07
C ASP A 137 -0.41 -1.94 -11.34
N THR A 138 -1.15 -2.79 -10.66
CA THR A 138 -0.65 -3.97 -9.97
C THR A 138 -1.55 -5.15 -10.29
N GLU A 139 -0.96 -6.28 -10.67
CA GLU A 139 -1.66 -7.55 -10.88
C GLU A 139 -1.78 -8.31 -9.55
N LEU A 140 -3.01 -8.54 -9.08
CA LEU A 140 -3.28 -9.45 -7.97
C LEU A 140 -3.56 -10.85 -8.54
N ILE A 141 -2.83 -11.85 -8.05
CA ILE A 141 -3.04 -13.26 -8.37
C ILE A 141 -3.42 -14.00 -7.11
N VAL A 142 -4.62 -14.58 -7.11
CA VAL A 142 -5.11 -15.38 -5.98
C VAL A 142 -4.92 -16.86 -6.29
N GLU A 143 -4.02 -17.49 -5.54
CA GLU A 143 -3.74 -18.93 -5.67
C GLU A 143 -4.74 -19.74 -4.83
N GLY A 144 -5.55 -20.56 -5.49
CA GLY A 144 -6.37 -21.57 -4.81
C GLY A 144 -5.56 -22.83 -4.52
N LYS A 145 -5.83 -23.52 -3.41
CA LYS A 145 -5.41 -24.93 -3.29
C LYS A 145 -6.09 -25.71 -4.41
N LYS A 146 -5.32 -26.39 -5.26
CA LYS A 146 -5.88 -27.46 -6.10
C LYS A 146 -6.52 -28.46 -5.15
N GLN A 147 -7.84 -28.61 -5.21
CA GLN A 147 -8.52 -29.74 -4.59
C GLN A 147 -7.99 -30.98 -5.33
N LEU A 148 -7.07 -31.72 -4.70
CA LEU A 148 -6.80 -33.09 -5.15
C LEU A 148 -8.09 -33.86 -4.89
N LEU A 149 -8.82 -34.14 -5.97
CA LEU A 149 -9.88 -35.13 -5.95
C LEU A 149 -9.19 -36.47 -5.70
N ILE A 150 -9.26 -36.94 -4.46
CA ILE A 150 -8.88 -38.32 -4.07
C ILE A 150 -10.14 -39.16 -4.19
#